data_AF-A0A3M1AU58-F1
#
_entry.id   AF-A0A3M1AU58-F1
#
_cell.length_a   1.000
_cell.length_b   1.000
_cell.length_c   1.000
_cell.angle_alpha   90.00
_cell.angle_beta   90.00
_cell.angle_gamma   90.00
#
_symmetry.space_group_name_H-M   'P 1'
#
loop_
_entity.id
_entity.type
_entity.pdbx_description
1 polymer ?
#
loop_
_entity_poly.entity_id
_entity_poly.type
_entity_poly.pdbx_seq_one_letter_code
_entity_poly.pdbx_strand_id
1 'polypeptide(L)'
;HAWFGRKIHVGDKLPATSPVLQIPDLDTLEVHAFVNESDRHLLSPGLPVRLRLDADPRSSHPGEIVEIQENGEVVEAWGKATYFPVRIRIDAPDPSIMRPGMSVQCTVSLPPLEGVLLVPLERIEVEGYDRFVRGKDGERIPVVPSGSNDFEVAIPLDAPAAGRLWSER
;
A
#
# COMPACT_ATOMS: atom_id res chain seq x y z
N HIS A 1 -17.45 -29.74 -13.16
CA HIS A 1 -16.55 -29.43 -12.02
C HIS A 1 -17.15 -28.29 -11.21
N ALA A 2 -17.10 -28.35 -9.88
CA ALA A 2 -17.75 -27.41 -8.95
C ALA A 2 -17.20 -25.97 -8.99
N TRP A 3 -16.27 -25.67 -9.90
CA TRP A 3 -15.68 -24.34 -10.10
C TRP A 3 -16.55 -23.36 -10.91
N PHE A 4 -17.70 -23.79 -11.46
CA PHE A 4 -18.54 -22.96 -12.36
C PHE A 4 -19.67 -22.17 -11.68
N GLY A 5 -19.58 -21.84 -10.38
CA GLY A 5 -20.55 -20.93 -9.74
C GLY A 5 -22.00 -21.45 -9.66
N ARG A 6 -22.25 -22.72 -9.96
CA ARG A 6 -23.56 -23.36 -9.83
C ARG A 6 -23.76 -23.83 -8.39
N LYS A 7 -24.81 -23.33 -7.72
CA LYS A 7 -25.26 -23.85 -6.41
C LYS A 7 -25.64 -25.34 -6.52
N ILE A 8 -25.22 -26.12 -5.54
CA ILE A 8 -25.58 -27.55 -5.40
C ILE A 8 -27.06 -27.62 -5.02
N HIS A 9 -27.82 -28.48 -5.69
CA HIS A 9 -29.24 -28.69 -5.41
C HIS A 9 -29.54 -30.14 -5.00
N VAL A 10 -30.69 -30.34 -4.36
CA VAL A 10 -31.19 -31.66 -4.01
C VAL A 10 -31.33 -32.51 -5.28
N GLY A 11 -30.71 -33.68 -5.29
CA GLY A 11 -30.66 -34.59 -6.45
C GLY A 11 -29.33 -34.60 -7.20
N ASP A 12 -28.41 -33.67 -6.91
CA ASP A 12 -27.08 -33.67 -7.49
C ASP A 12 -26.22 -34.82 -6.93
N LYS A 13 -25.53 -35.55 -7.81
CA LYS A 13 -24.51 -36.53 -7.44
C LYS A 13 -23.15 -35.86 -7.46
N LEU A 14 -22.50 -35.76 -6.30
CA LEU A 14 -21.17 -35.20 -6.15
C LEU A 14 -20.14 -36.30 -5.88
N PRO A 15 -18.93 -36.19 -6.45
CA PRO A 15 -17.79 -37.02 -6.02
C PRO A 15 -17.56 -36.88 -4.51
N ALA A 16 -17.14 -37.97 -3.85
CA ALA A 16 -16.88 -37.98 -2.40
C ALA A 16 -15.86 -36.93 -1.93
N THR A 17 -14.99 -36.47 -2.83
CA THR A 17 -13.97 -35.45 -2.58
C THR A 17 -14.42 -34.01 -2.83
N SER A 18 -15.69 -33.79 -3.23
CA SER A 18 -16.19 -32.44 -3.51
C SER A 18 -16.60 -31.73 -2.21
N PRO A 19 -16.11 -30.51 -1.96
CA PRO A 19 -16.55 -29.73 -0.81
C PRO A 19 -18.02 -29.35 -0.98
N VAL A 20 -18.84 -29.64 0.04
CA VAL A 20 -20.27 -29.33 0.05
C VAL A 20 -20.54 -28.02 0.78
N LEU A 21 -19.73 -27.70 1.78
CA LEU A 21 -19.85 -26.52 2.62
C LEU A 21 -18.46 -26.05 3.05
N GLN A 22 -18.27 -24.74 3.11
CA GLN A 22 -17.10 -24.10 3.72
C GLN A 22 -17.60 -23.16 4.81
N ILE A 23 -17.07 -23.32 6.02
CA ILE A 23 -17.36 -22.43 7.14
C ILE A 23 -16.09 -21.60 7.35
N PRO A 24 -16.12 -20.28 7.07
CA PRO A 24 -14.98 -19.42 7.36
C PRO A 24 -14.85 -19.24 8.87
N ASP A 25 -13.62 -19.32 9.36
CA ASP A 25 -13.31 -18.93 10.73
C ASP A 25 -13.21 -17.39 10.79
N LEU A 26 -14.00 -16.78 11.67
CA LEU A 26 -14.03 -15.32 11.85
C LEU A 26 -13.07 -14.85 12.95
N ASP A 27 -12.57 -15.77 13.79
CA ASP A 27 -11.62 -15.44 14.86
C ASP A 27 -10.22 -15.18 14.29
N THR A 28 -9.95 -15.67 13.08
CA THR A 28 -8.69 -15.50 12.35
C THR A 28 -8.83 -14.57 11.14
N LEU A 29 -9.74 -13.59 11.20
CA LEU A 29 -9.89 -12.60 10.14
C LEU A 29 -8.57 -11.84 9.90
N GLU A 30 -8.19 -11.78 8.63
CA GLU A 30 -7.01 -11.04 8.18
C GLU A 30 -7.34 -10.21 6.95
N VAL A 31 -6.58 -9.14 6.75
CA VAL A 31 -6.69 -8.29 5.57
C VAL A 31 -5.59 -8.68 4.60
N HIS A 32 -5.99 -8.98 3.36
CA HIS A 32 -5.08 -9.14 2.24
C HIS A 32 -5.05 -7.84 1.47
N ALA A 33 -3.88 -7.20 1.44
CA ALA A 33 -3.64 -5.94 0.76
C ALA A 33 -2.49 -6.07 -0.23
N PHE A 34 -2.28 -5.04 -1.02
CA PHE A 34 -1.20 -4.98 -2.01
C PHE A 34 -0.42 -3.69 -1.82
N VAL A 35 0.91 -3.78 -1.90
CA VAL A 35 1.79 -2.61 -1.97
C VAL A 35 2.50 -2.57 -3.32
N ASN A 36 2.63 -1.38 -3.91
CA ASN A 36 3.37 -1.21 -5.16
C ASN A 36 4.87 -1.46 -4.93
N GLU A 37 5.57 -1.96 -5.95
CA GLU A 37 7.03 -2.12 -5.94
C GLU A 37 7.79 -0.88 -5.45
N SER A 38 7.33 0.31 -5.86
CA SER A 38 7.96 1.59 -5.49
C SER A 38 7.95 1.82 -3.97
N ASP A 39 6.92 1.34 -3.26
CA ASP A 39 6.73 1.60 -1.82
C ASP A 39 7.06 0.38 -0.95
N ARG A 40 7.28 -0.79 -1.55
CA ARG A 40 7.58 -2.05 -0.85
C ARG A 40 8.73 -1.92 0.15
N HIS A 41 9.75 -1.13 -0.18
CA HIS A 41 10.94 -0.92 0.65
C HIS A 41 10.66 -0.12 1.93
N LEU A 42 9.55 0.63 1.97
CA LEU A 42 9.13 1.41 3.14
C LEU A 42 8.41 0.56 4.19
N LEU A 43 7.94 -0.63 3.80
CA LEU A 43 7.14 -1.50 4.64
C LEU A 43 7.97 -2.67 5.18
N SER A 44 7.67 -3.05 6.42
CA SER A 44 8.25 -4.22 7.08
C SER A 44 7.19 -4.90 7.97
N PRO A 45 7.29 -6.22 8.17
CA PRO A 45 6.53 -6.90 9.22
C PRO A 45 6.72 -6.21 10.57
N GLY A 46 5.66 -6.16 11.38
CA GLY A 46 5.64 -5.48 12.67
C GLY A 46 5.19 -4.02 12.64
N LEU A 47 5.00 -3.42 11.46
CA LEU A 47 4.51 -2.05 11.38
C LEU A 47 3.02 -1.97 11.77
N PRO A 48 2.65 -0.97 12.60
CA PRO A 48 1.25 -0.74 12.95
C PRO A 48 0.47 -0.21 11.75
N VAL A 49 -0.75 -0.70 11.59
CA VAL A 49 -1.68 -0.33 10.52
C VAL A 49 -2.98 0.15 11.13
N ARG A 50 -3.55 1.23 10.57
CA ARG A 50 -4.95 1.59 10.81
C ARG A 50 -5.83 1.05 9.70
N LEU A 51 -6.83 0.28 10.08
CA LEU A 51 -7.81 -0.32 9.19
C LEU A 51 -9.13 0.45 9.28
N ARG A 52 -9.74 0.75 8.14
CA ARG A 52 -11.09 1.32 8.03
C ARG A 52 -11.91 0.50 7.05
N LEU A 53 -13.05 0.01 7.47
CA LEU A 53 -13.94 -0.75 6.60
C LEU A 53 -14.77 0.20 5.76
N ASP A 54 -14.99 -0.14 4.49
CA ASP A 54 -15.88 0.67 3.63
C ASP A 54 -17.32 0.72 4.17
N ALA A 55 -17.72 -0.30 4.94
CA ALA A 55 -19.04 -0.36 5.59
C ALA A 55 -19.16 0.51 6.85
N ASP A 56 -18.04 0.86 7.49
CA ASP A 56 -18.02 1.82 8.60
C ASP A 56 -16.73 2.67 8.56
N PRO A 57 -16.70 3.71 7.70
CA PRO A 57 -15.50 4.53 7.54
C PRO A 57 -15.17 5.40 8.76
N ARG A 58 -16.07 5.52 9.75
CA ARG A 58 -15.88 6.33 10.96
C ARG A 58 -15.08 5.60 12.01
N SER A 59 -15.18 4.28 12.04
CA SER A 59 -14.46 3.42 12.97
C SER A 59 -13.09 3.07 12.40
N SER A 60 -12.07 3.12 13.26
CA SER A 60 -10.72 2.69 12.91
C SER A 60 -10.31 1.55 13.82
N HIS A 61 -9.83 0.47 13.21
CA HIS A 61 -9.39 -0.72 13.90
C HIS A 61 -7.85 -0.82 13.82
N PRO A 62 -7.16 -1.08 14.94
CA PRO A 62 -5.73 -1.32 14.93
C PRO A 62 -5.43 -2.69 14.31
N GLY A 63 -4.28 -2.76 13.66
CA GLY A 63 -3.72 -3.99 13.12
C GLY A 63 -2.22 -3.88 12.92
N GLU A 64 -1.62 -4.94 12.40
CA GLU A 64 -0.18 -5.07 12.25
C GLU A 64 0.15 -5.83 10.97
N ILE A 65 1.17 -5.38 10.23
CA ILE A 65 1.69 -6.15 9.09
C ILE A 65 2.33 -7.43 9.60
N VAL A 66 1.78 -8.58 9.23
CA VAL A 66 2.31 -9.90 9.61
C VAL A 66 3.37 -10.34 8.62
N GLU A 67 3.09 -10.14 7.34
CA GLU A 67 3.93 -10.66 6.27
C GLU A 67 3.79 -9.80 5.03
N ILE A 68 4.90 -9.65 4.31
CA ILE A 68 4.90 -9.12 2.96
C ILE A 68 5.58 -10.17 2.09
N GLN A 69 4.86 -10.69 1.10
CA GLN A 69 5.41 -11.69 0.20
C GLN A 69 6.62 -11.13 -0.56
N GLU A 70 7.60 -12.00 -0.83
CA GLU A 70 8.80 -11.63 -1.61
C GLU A 70 8.54 -11.63 -3.11
N ASN A 71 7.59 -12.43 -3.57
CA ASN A 71 7.20 -12.49 -4.97
C ASN A 71 6.10 -11.47 -5.24
N GLY A 72 6.41 -10.48 -6.06
CA GLY A 72 5.40 -9.57 -6.60
C GLY A 72 4.61 -10.21 -7.74
N GLU A 73 3.38 -9.77 -7.93
CA GLU A 73 2.49 -10.16 -9.01
C GLU A 73 1.95 -8.95 -9.76
N VAL A 74 1.63 -9.15 -11.04
CA VAL A 74 0.96 -8.14 -11.86
C VAL A 74 -0.54 -8.37 -11.75
N VAL A 75 -1.25 -7.39 -11.19
CA VAL A 75 -2.72 -7.41 -11.15
C VAL A 75 -3.23 -6.80 -12.45
N GLU A 76 -3.75 -7.63 -13.37
CA GLU A 76 -4.13 -7.21 -14.73
C GLU A 76 -5.06 -5.98 -14.74
N ALA A 77 -5.97 -5.89 -13.76
CA ALA A 77 -6.91 -4.78 -13.62
C ALA A 77 -6.25 -3.44 -13.24
N TRP A 78 -5.01 -3.46 -12.71
CA TRP A 78 -4.29 -2.30 -12.19
C TRP A 78 -3.05 -1.93 -13.02
N GLY A 79 -2.96 -2.46 -14.24
CA GLY A 79 -1.91 -2.15 -15.21
C GLY A 79 -0.73 -3.12 -15.15
N LYS A 80 0.46 -2.64 -15.54
CA LYS A 80 1.69 -3.43 -15.66
C LYS A 80 2.63 -3.32 -14.46
N ALA A 81 2.21 -2.62 -13.42
CA ALA A 81 3.02 -2.47 -12.21
C ALA A 81 3.06 -3.78 -11.42
N THR A 82 4.19 -4.02 -10.74
CA THR A 82 4.35 -5.13 -9.82
C THR A 82 3.80 -4.76 -8.45
N TYR A 83 2.98 -5.63 -7.86
CA TYR A 83 2.41 -5.47 -6.54
C TYR A 83 2.80 -6.63 -5.64
N PHE A 84 3.12 -6.35 -4.39
CA PHE A 84 3.50 -7.35 -3.41
C PHE A 84 2.32 -7.60 -2.47
N PRO A 85 1.82 -8.83 -2.37
CA PRO A 85 0.80 -9.19 -1.41
C PRO A 85 1.26 -8.96 0.04
N VAL A 86 0.40 -8.35 0.84
CA VAL A 86 0.62 -8.04 2.26
C VAL A 86 -0.48 -8.67 3.09
N ARG A 87 -0.10 -9.42 4.12
CA ARG A 87 -1.03 -9.94 5.14
C ARG A 87 -0.98 -9.05 6.37
N ILE A 88 -2.15 -8.60 6.80
CA ILE A 88 -2.32 -7.70 7.94
C ILE A 88 -3.26 -8.37 8.95
N ARG A 89 -2.80 -8.51 10.19
CA ARG A 89 -3.62 -8.99 11.30
C ARG A 89 -4.50 -7.85 11.80
N ILE A 90 -5.74 -8.17 12.13
CA ILE A 90 -6.65 -7.28 12.87
C ILE A 90 -6.49 -7.61 14.35
N ASP A 91 -6.14 -6.64 15.20
CA ASP A 91 -5.84 -6.94 16.61
C ASP A 91 -7.09 -7.32 17.42
N ALA A 92 -8.24 -6.75 17.06
CA ALA A 92 -9.54 -7.02 17.66
C ALA A 92 -10.62 -7.06 16.56
N PRO A 93 -10.77 -8.20 15.84
CA PRO A 93 -11.83 -8.34 14.86
C PRO A 93 -13.21 -8.27 15.54
N ASP A 94 -14.16 -7.58 14.91
CA ASP A 94 -15.54 -7.46 15.38
C ASP A 94 -16.48 -8.22 14.42
N PRO A 95 -16.88 -9.46 14.74
CA PRO A 95 -17.73 -10.28 13.88
C PRO A 95 -19.13 -9.69 13.62
N SER A 96 -19.56 -8.69 14.40
CA SER A 96 -20.86 -8.04 14.19
C SER A 96 -20.87 -7.16 12.93
N ILE A 97 -19.71 -6.63 12.56
CA ILE A 97 -19.55 -5.72 11.41
C ILE A 97 -18.59 -6.28 10.34
N MET A 98 -17.58 -7.05 10.74
CA MET A 98 -16.54 -7.56 9.85
C MET A 98 -16.96 -8.90 9.24
N ARG A 99 -16.98 -8.98 7.91
CA ARG A 99 -17.27 -10.21 7.16
C ARG A 99 -16.23 -10.44 6.06
N PRO A 100 -15.91 -11.69 5.72
CA PRO A 100 -15.05 -12.00 4.59
C PRO A 100 -15.56 -11.37 3.29
N GLY A 101 -14.62 -10.89 2.46
CA GLY A 101 -14.92 -10.24 1.18
C GLY A 101 -15.26 -8.74 1.29
N MET A 102 -15.25 -8.16 2.48
CA MET A 102 -15.36 -6.70 2.64
C MET A 102 -14.06 -5.98 2.26
N SER A 103 -14.20 -4.82 1.64
CA SER A 103 -13.09 -3.93 1.34
C SER A 103 -12.67 -3.14 2.59
N VAL A 104 -11.36 -2.95 2.72
CA VAL A 104 -10.73 -2.27 3.85
C VAL A 104 -9.67 -1.31 3.34
N GLN A 105 -9.72 -0.05 3.76
CA GLN A 105 -8.64 0.89 3.60
C GLN A 105 -7.58 0.65 4.69
N CYS A 106 -6.35 0.39 4.26
CA CYS A 106 -5.19 0.20 5.15
C CYS A 106 -4.32 1.45 5.11
N THR A 107 -3.98 1.99 6.28
CA THR A 107 -3.08 3.15 6.39
C THR A 107 -1.92 2.81 7.30
N VAL A 108 -0.71 2.84 6.75
CA VAL A 108 0.54 2.72 7.49
C VAL A 108 1.10 4.11 7.74
N SER A 109 1.46 4.43 8.99
CA SER A 109 2.14 5.68 9.31
C SER A 109 3.64 5.43 9.39
N LEU A 110 4.38 5.97 8.43
CA LEU A 110 5.84 5.90 8.42
C LEU A 110 6.42 7.01 9.32
N PRO A 111 7.61 6.80 9.90
CA PRO A 111 8.34 7.86 10.58
C PRO A 111 8.56 9.06 9.64
N PRO A 112 8.54 10.30 10.17
CA PRO A 112 8.87 11.46 9.36
C PRO A 112 10.31 11.34 8.83
N LEU A 113 10.52 11.76 7.59
CA LEU A 113 11.87 11.91 7.05
C LEU A 113 12.54 13.10 7.73
N GLU A 114 13.63 12.85 8.44
CA GLU A 114 14.47 13.89 9.03
C GLU A 114 15.55 14.35 8.05
N GLY A 115 16.00 15.60 8.17
CA GLY A 115 17.11 16.11 7.37
C GLY A 115 16.79 16.29 5.88
N VAL A 116 15.51 16.47 5.53
CA VAL A 116 15.07 16.67 4.14
C VAL A 116 14.42 18.04 3.92
N LEU A 117 14.53 18.55 2.70
CA LEU A 117 13.76 19.65 2.16
C LEU A 117 12.60 19.08 1.34
N LEU A 118 11.38 19.52 1.64
CA LEU A 118 10.19 19.19 0.84
C LEU A 118 10.08 20.16 -0.34
N VAL A 119 10.08 19.60 -1.54
CA VAL A 119 9.97 20.34 -2.79
C VAL A 119 8.66 19.95 -3.46
N PRO A 120 7.77 20.91 -3.82
CA PRO A 120 6.54 20.59 -4.53
C PRO A 120 6.82 19.79 -5.80
N LEU A 121 6.02 18.77 -6.09
CA LEU A 121 6.23 17.87 -7.23
C LEU A 121 6.29 18.62 -8.56
N GLU A 122 5.51 19.70 -8.69
CA GLU A 122 5.49 20.60 -9.86
C GLU A 122 6.85 21.27 -10.16
N ARG A 123 7.75 21.31 -9.19
CA ARG A 123 9.12 21.85 -9.34
C ARG A 123 10.14 20.79 -9.74
N ILE A 124 9.75 19.52 -9.79
CA ILE A 124 10.60 18.43 -10.23
C ILE A 124 10.46 18.23 -11.73
N GLU A 125 11.56 18.41 -12.45
CA GLU A 125 11.66 18.09 -13.86
C GLU A 125 12.21 16.67 -14.02
N VAL A 126 11.57 15.86 -14.87
CA VAL A 126 11.98 14.49 -15.15
C VAL A 126 12.47 14.39 -16.59
N GLU A 127 13.69 13.92 -16.78
CA GLU A 127 14.27 13.64 -18.10
C GLU A 127 14.80 12.20 -18.10
N GLY A 128 14.05 11.29 -18.70
CA GLY A 128 14.33 9.85 -18.59
C GLY A 128 14.15 9.35 -17.16
N TYR A 129 15.23 8.86 -16.55
CA TYR A 129 15.26 8.45 -15.15
C TYR A 129 15.82 9.52 -14.20
N ASP A 130 16.39 10.59 -14.76
CA ASP A 130 17.02 11.65 -13.99
C ASP A 130 15.99 12.70 -13.56
N ARG A 131 16.13 13.17 -12.32
CA ARG A 131 15.27 14.19 -11.73
C ARG A 131 16.08 15.45 -11.47
N PHE A 132 15.47 16.59 -11.75
CA PHE A 132 16.08 17.90 -11.62
C PHE A 132 15.15 18.88 -10.91
N VAL A 133 15.75 19.90 -10.32
CA VAL A 133 15.06 21.12 -9.88
C VAL A 133 15.71 22.31 -10.54
N ARG A 134 14.95 23.38 -10.75
CA ARG A 134 15.53 24.69 -11.09
C ARG A 134 15.88 25.45 -9.81
N GLY A 135 17.14 25.84 -9.71
CA GLY A 135 17.58 26.81 -8.71
C GLY A 135 17.06 28.22 -9.05
N LYS A 136 17.32 29.17 -8.14
CA LYS A 136 16.83 30.55 -8.30
C LYS A 136 17.37 31.24 -9.55
N ASP A 137 18.59 30.92 -9.97
CA ASP A 137 19.24 31.53 -11.14
C ASP A 137 18.85 30.84 -12.46
N GLY A 138 17.88 29.91 -12.40
CA GLY A 138 17.40 29.13 -13.53
C GLY A 138 18.30 27.95 -13.89
N GLU A 139 19.33 27.69 -13.09
CA GLU A 139 20.22 26.56 -13.27
C GLU A 139 19.50 25.24 -12.97
N ARG A 140 19.76 24.21 -13.80
CA ARG A 140 19.23 22.85 -13.59
C ARG A 140 20.16 22.10 -12.65
N ILE A 141 19.62 21.59 -11.54
CA ILE A 141 20.38 20.87 -10.51
C ILE A 141 19.81 19.45 -10.40
N PRO A 142 20.63 18.40 -10.56
CA PRO A 142 20.17 17.03 -10.37
C PRO A 142 19.81 16.78 -8.90
N VAL A 143 18.75 16.00 -8.67
CA VAL A 143 18.29 15.62 -7.33
C VAL A 143 18.07 14.12 -7.25
N VAL A 144 18.44 13.56 -6.10
CA VAL A 144 18.12 12.18 -5.72
C VAL A 144 17.12 12.25 -4.58
N PRO A 145 15.84 11.91 -4.80
CA PRO A 145 14.85 11.93 -3.75
C PRO A 145 15.13 10.92 -2.64
N SER A 146 14.88 11.31 -1.39
CA SER A 146 14.80 10.41 -0.24
C SER A 146 13.41 9.82 -0.05
N GLY A 147 12.40 10.41 -0.69
CA GLY A 147 11.01 9.96 -0.66
C GLY A 147 10.10 10.92 -1.41
N SER A 148 8.85 10.52 -1.62
CA SER A 148 7.84 11.38 -2.24
C SER A 148 6.44 11.01 -1.78
N ASN A 149 5.53 11.97 -1.83
CA ASN A 149 4.09 11.76 -1.77
C ASN A 149 3.44 12.42 -3.00
N ASP A 150 2.10 12.46 -3.04
CA ASP A 150 1.35 13.01 -4.18
C ASP A 150 1.58 14.51 -4.44
N PHE A 151 2.14 15.24 -3.48
CA PHE A 151 2.30 16.69 -3.52
C PHE A 151 3.77 17.15 -3.50
N GLU A 152 4.63 16.40 -2.84
CA GLU A 152 5.99 16.81 -2.48
C GLU A 152 7.00 15.68 -2.65
N VAL A 153 8.22 16.08 -2.98
CA VAL A 153 9.39 15.22 -3.06
C VAL A 153 10.38 15.66 -1.99
N ALA A 154 10.79 14.73 -1.13
CA ALA A 154 11.80 14.96 -0.11
C ALA A 154 13.19 14.83 -0.73
N ILE A 155 14.01 15.87 -0.63
CA ILE A 155 15.43 15.85 -1.02
C ILE A 155 16.32 16.03 0.21
N PRO A 156 17.49 15.38 0.31
CA PRO A 156 18.41 15.58 1.43
C PRO A 156 18.86 17.04 1.58
N LEU A 157 18.99 17.55 2.81
CA LEU A 157 19.47 18.92 3.09
C LEU A 157 20.95 19.13 2.73
N ASP A 158 21.75 18.07 2.67
CA ASP A 158 23.14 18.09 2.20
C ASP A 158 23.26 18.02 0.67
N ALA A 159 22.13 17.83 -0.05
CA ALA A 159 22.14 17.82 -1.49
C ALA A 159 22.48 19.21 -2.05
N PRO A 160 23.23 19.29 -3.18
CA PRO A 160 23.56 20.58 -3.81
C PRO A 160 22.34 21.47 -4.11
N ALA A 161 21.19 20.86 -4.34
CA ALA A 161 19.93 21.54 -4.59
C ALA A 161 19.35 22.25 -3.34
N ALA A 162 19.54 21.71 -2.14
CA ALA A 162 18.93 22.25 -0.92
C ALA A 162 19.39 23.68 -0.63
N GLY A 163 20.70 23.94 -0.75
CA GLY A 163 21.27 25.27 -0.55
C GLY A 163 20.93 26.28 -1.65
N ARG A 164 20.43 25.85 -2.80
CA ARG A 164 20.07 26.74 -3.94
C ARG A 164 18.57 26.97 -4.09
N LEU A 165 17.75 26.10 -3.48
CA LEU A 165 16.32 26.31 -3.33
C LEU A 165 15.99 27.21 -2.13
N TRP A 166 16.85 27.19 -1.10
CA TRP A 166 16.67 27.99 0.12
C TRP A 166 17.47 29.30 0.04
N SER A 167 16.79 30.45 -0.03
CA SER A 167 17.36 31.73 0.41
C SER A 167 16.24 32.58 0.97
N GLU A 168 16.57 33.20 2.11
CA GLU A 168 15.73 33.90 3.08
C GLU A 168 14.59 34.73 2.49
N ARG A 169 13.49 34.67 3.23
CA ARG A 169 12.47 35.72 3.29
C ARG A 169 13.01 36.92 4.05
#